data_AF-A0A137NV25-F1
#
_entry.id   AF-A0A137NV25-F1
#
_cell.length_a   1.000
_cell.length_b   1.000
_cell.length_c   1.000
_cell.angle_alpha   90.00
_cell.angle_beta   90.00
_cell.angle_gamma   90.00
#
_symmetry.space_group_name_H-M   'P 1'
#
loop_
_entity.id
_entity.type
_entity.pdbx_description
1 polymer ?
#
loop_
_entity_poly.entity_id
_entity_poly.type
_entity_poly.pdbx_seq_one_letter_code
_entity_poly.pdbx_strand_id
1 'polypeptide(L)'
;MTEAERIEEDLKKIEEQQKGKDDKAKPVFMQKYHHKGAFFMDKDESVYKRDAMVPTEGEIRNKEALPKVMQVRNFGMAGQTKYTHLKDQDTTQDSPWNQVGSKKLKQLGGLHNYHDEQKNIRDAKRRKKDDE
;
A
#
# COMPACT_ATOMS: atom_id res chain seq x y z
N MET A 1 -30.17 -14.22 -1.81
CA MET A 1 -28.80 -14.04 -1.33
C MET A 1 -28.75 -14.54 0.10
N THR A 2 -28.37 -15.80 0.26
CA THR A 2 -27.99 -16.36 1.56
C THR A 2 -26.57 -15.88 1.91
N GLU A 3 -26.21 -15.90 3.20
CA GLU A 3 -24.88 -15.45 3.63
C GLU A 3 -23.74 -16.29 3.03
N ALA A 4 -24.00 -17.57 2.78
CA ALA A 4 -23.06 -18.47 2.10
C ALA A 4 -22.80 -18.04 0.65
N GLU A 5 -23.86 -17.75 -0.11
CA GLU A 5 -23.75 -17.26 -1.50
C GLU A 5 -22.95 -15.94 -1.58
N ARG A 6 -23.15 -15.03 -0.63
CA ARG A 6 -22.41 -13.76 -0.57
C ARG A 6 -20.91 -13.96 -0.36
N ILE A 7 -20.54 -14.86 0.57
CA ILE A 7 -19.14 -15.17 0.87
C ILE A 7 -18.46 -15.83 -0.34
N GLU A 8 -19.16 -16.75 -1.02
CA GLU A 8 -18.63 -17.39 -2.23
C GLU A 8 -18.39 -16.39 -3.37
N GLU A 9 -19.31 -15.44 -3.59
CA GLU A 9 -19.12 -14.37 -4.57
C GLU A 9 -17.97 -13.43 -4.22
N ASP A 10 -17.84 -13.07 -2.94
CA ASP A 10 -16.75 -12.21 -2.47
C ASP A 10 -15.39 -12.91 -2.62
N LEU A 11 -15.30 -14.21 -2.32
CA LEU A 11 -14.09 -15.01 -2.52
C LEU A 11 -13.72 -15.10 -4.00
N LYS A 12 -14.67 -15.37 -4.89
CA LYS A 12 -14.44 -15.38 -6.35
C LYS A 12 -13.93 -14.04 -6.86
N LYS A 13 -14.51 -12.92 -6.42
CA LYS A 13 -14.04 -11.57 -6.77
C LYS A 13 -12.62 -11.31 -6.26
N ILE A 14 -12.29 -11.77 -5.06
CA ILE A 14 -10.94 -11.64 -4.50
C ILE A 14 -9.94 -12.43 -5.36
N GLU A 15 -10.26 -13.67 -5.72
CA GLU A 15 -9.42 -14.52 -6.57
C GLU A 15 -9.21 -13.90 -7.96
N GLU A 16 -10.26 -13.38 -8.59
CA GLU A 16 -10.16 -12.67 -9.87
C GLU A 16 -9.26 -11.43 -9.79
N GLN A 17 -9.38 -10.66 -8.70
CA GLN A 17 -8.53 -9.49 -8.47
C GLN A 17 -7.07 -9.86 -8.18
N GLN A 18 -6.81 -11.04 -7.62
CA GLN A 18 -5.44 -11.52 -7.36
C GLN A 18 -4.77 -11.95 -8.66
N LYS A 19 -5.46 -12.75 -9.50
CA LYS A 19 -4.94 -13.23 -10.78
C LYS A 19 -4.43 -12.12 -11.71
N GLY A 20 -5.01 -10.92 -11.67
CA GLY A 20 -4.58 -9.78 -12.49
C GLY A 20 -3.45 -8.93 -11.90
N LYS A 21 -2.99 -9.19 -10.67
CA LYS A 21 -1.98 -8.38 -9.98
C LYS A 21 -0.57 -8.95 -10.06
N ASP A 22 -0.43 -10.25 -10.29
CA ASP A 22 0.84 -10.96 -10.12
C ASP A 22 1.91 -10.60 -11.18
N ASP A 23 1.49 -10.11 -12.35
CA ASP A 23 2.42 -9.78 -13.43
C ASP A 23 3.07 -8.39 -13.31
N LYS A 24 2.64 -7.54 -12.38
CA LYS A 24 3.13 -6.16 -12.27
C LYS A 24 4.33 -6.06 -11.33
N ALA A 25 5.45 -5.55 -11.83
CA ALA A 25 6.62 -5.27 -11.02
C ALA A 25 6.29 -4.28 -9.88
N LYS A 26 6.83 -4.53 -8.69
CA LYS A 26 6.68 -3.62 -7.55
C LYS A 26 7.47 -2.33 -7.84
N PRO A 27 6.83 -1.15 -7.79
CA PRO A 27 7.52 0.11 -8.07
C PRO A 27 8.53 0.43 -6.96
N VAL A 28 9.57 1.15 -7.35
CA VAL A 28 10.61 1.65 -6.46
C VAL A 28 10.08 2.78 -5.57
N PHE A 29 10.68 2.96 -4.39
CA PHE A 29 10.34 4.07 -3.48
C PHE A 29 10.36 5.44 -4.19
N MET A 30 9.24 6.18 -4.08
CA MET A 30 8.99 7.49 -4.71
C MET A 30 9.03 7.56 -6.25
N GLN A 31 9.01 6.42 -6.94
CA GLN A 31 8.87 6.38 -8.40
C GLN A 31 7.61 7.12 -8.87
N LYS A 32 7.66 7.72 -10.06
CA LYS A 32 6.51 8.40 -10.66
C LYS A 32 5.57 7.36 -11.28
N TYR A 33 4.27 7.54 -11.06
CA TYR A 33 3.27 6.74 -11.75
C TYR A 33 3.02 7.31 -13.14
N HIS A 34 3.24 6.48 -14.15
CA HIS A 34 2.91 6.79 -15.53
C HIS A 34 1.60 6.06 -15.89
N HIS A 35 0.54 6.83 -16.08
CA HIS A 35 -0.73 6.28 -16.55
C HIS A 35 -0.62 5.93 -18.04
N LYS A 36 -1.06 4.74 -18.42
CA LYS A 36 -0.99 4.20 -19.80
C LYS A 36 -1.75 5.07 -20.83
N GLY A 37 -2.69 5.91 -20.36
CA GLY A 37 -3.55 6.73 -21.20
C GLY A 37 -4.91 6.06 -21.43
N ALA A 38 -5.91 6.85 -21.82
CA ALA A 38 -7.27 6.37 -22.09
C ALA A 38 -7.59 6.25 -23.60
N PHE A 39 -6.75 6.83 -24.45
CA PHE A 39 -6.98 6.91 -25.89
C PHE A 39 -6.30 5.75 -26.64
N PHE A 40 -6.93 5.29 -27.72
CA PHE A 40 -6.40 4.25 -28.63
C PHE A 40 -6.14 2.88 -27.98
N MET A 41 -6.75 2.60 -26.83
CA MET A 41 -6.63 1.32 -26.13
C MET A 41 -7.40 0.18 -26.84
N ASP A 42 -8.27 0.52 -27.79
CA ASP A 42 -9.03 -0.45 -28.59
C ASP A 42 -8.14 -1.23 -29.57
N LYS A 43 -6.94 -0.70 -29.87
CA LYS A 43 -5.98 -1.35 -30.75
C LYS A 43 -5.04 -2.22 -29.93
N ASP A 44 -5.02 -3.52 -30.20
CA ASP A 44 -4.12 -4.48 -29.57
C ASP A 44 -2.68 -4.39 -30.11
N GLU A 45 -2.04 -3.24 -29.94
CA GLU A 45 -0.64 -3.05 -30.29
C GLU A 45 0.28 -3.53 -29.16
N SER A 46 1.41 -4.14 -29.53
CA SER A 46 2.39 -4.69 -28.58
C SER A 46 2.99 -3.62 -27.65
N VAL A 47 2.97 -2.36 -28.08
CA VAL A 47 3.43 -1.19 -27.30
C VAL A 47 2.64 -1.04 -26.00
N TYR A 48 1.34 -1.33 -26.03
CA TYR A 48 0.44 -1.18 -24.89
C TYR A 48 0.56 -2.29 -23.85
N LYS A 49 1.21 -3.40 -24.19
CA LYS A 49 1.41 -4.54 -23.28
C LYS A 49 2.72 -4.44 -22.49
N ARG A 50 3.54 -3.42 -22.76
CA ARG A 50 4.79 -3.17 -22.05
C ARG A 50 4.52 -2.74 -20.61
N ASP A 51 5.43 -3.11 -19.72
CA ASP A 51 5.38 -2.65 -18.33
C ASP A 51 5.71 -1.16 -18.25
N ALA A 52 4.73 -0.37 -17.82
CA ALA A 52 4.86 1.08 -17.60
C ALA A 52 5.35 1.44 -16.19
N MET A 53 5.57 0.44 -15.32
CA MET A 53 6.07 0.61 -13.95
C MET A 53 7.59 0.45 -13.84
N VAL A 54 8.29 0.37 -14.96
CA VAL A 54 9.76 0.31 -14.99
C VAL A 54 10.34 1.69 -14.65
N PRO A 55 11.44 1.78 -13.87
CA PRO A 55 12.10 3.05 -13.59
C PRO A 55 12.59 3.73 -14.87
N THR A 56 12.31 5.02 -14.99
CA THR A 56 12.73 5.84 -16.14
C THR A 56 14.24 6.08 -16.12
N GLU A 57 14.83 6.26 -17.29
CA GLU A 57 16.24 6.64 -17.44
C GLU A 57 16.53 7.94 -16.66
N GLY A 58 17.54 7.90 -15.79
CA GLY A 58 17.90 9.02 -14.91
C GLY A 58 17.29 8.99 -13.50
N GLU A 59 16.34 8.09 -13.21
CA GLU A 59 15.82 7.94 -11.84
C GLU A 59 16.76 7.08 -10.96
N ILE A 60 17.05 7.58 -9.76
CA ILE A 60 17.82 6.83 -8.75
C ILE A 60 16.97 5.65 -8.25
N ARG A 61 17.46 4.43 -8.46
CA ARG A 61 16.75 3.19 -8.07
C ARG A 61 16.67 2.95 -6.56
N ASN A 62 17.61 3.47 -5.76
CA ASN A 62 17.64 3.27 -4.31
C ASN A 62 17.55 4.60 -3.57
N LYS A 63 16.39 5.27 -3.62
CA LYS A 63 16.17 6.55 -2.93
C LYS A 63 16.16 6.40 -1.40
N GLU A 64 15.86 5.22 -0.87
CA GLU A 64 15.83 4.94 0.58
C GLU A 64 17.22 5.06 1.23
N ALA A 65 18.29 4.77 0.46
CA ALA A 65 19.66 4.87 0.95
C ALA A 65 20.20 6.32 0.96
N LEU A 66 19.46 7.28 0.39
CA LEU A 66 19.86 8.68 0.36
C LEU A 66 19.62 9.35 1.72
N PRO A 67 20.36 10.43 2.05
CA PRO A 67 20.07 11.27 3.20
C PRO A 67 18.63 11.79 3.16
N LYS A 68 17.97 11.94 4.32
CA LYS A 68 16.54 12.28 4.43
C LYS A 68 16.12 13.50 3.59
N VAL A 69 16.96 14.52 3.50
CA VAL A 69 16.71 15.74 2.72
C VAL A 69 16.66 15.47 1.21
N MET A 70 17.38 14.46 0.73
CA MET A 70 17.40 14.02 -0.67
C MET A 70 16.35 12.93 -0.98
N GLN A 71 15.64 12.42 0.02
CA GLN A 71 14.53 11.45 -0.15
C GLN A 71 13.27 12.16 -0.65
N VAL A 72 13.41 12.89 -1.75
CA VAL A 72 12.35 13.63 -2.43
C VAL A 72 12.37 13.29 -3.91
N ARG A 73 11.24 13.48 -4.59
CA ARG A 73 11.12 13.12 -6.02
C ARG A 73 11.98 14.04 -6.90
N ASN A 74 11.86 15.36 -6.72
CA ASN A 74 12.52 16.38 -7.53
C ASN A 74 13.44 17.25 -6.65
N PHE A 75 14.57 16.68 -6.20
CA PHE A 75 15.53 17.41 -5.38
C PHE A 75 16.10 18.62 -6.12
N GLY A 76 16.16 19.79 -5.47
CA GLY A 76 16.69 21.02 -6.05
C GLY A 76 15.76 21.77 -7.02
N MET A 77 14.55 21.26 -7.30
CA MET A 77 13.56 21.98 -8.10
C MET A 77 12.60 22.79 -7.22
N ALA A 78 12.08 23.89 -7.75
CA ALA A 78 11.02 24.67 -7.11
C ALA A 78 9.70 23.88 -7.04
N GLY A 79 8.84 24.22 -6.07
CA GLY A 79 7.52 23.60 -5.92
C GLY A 79 7.51 22.26 -5.16
N GLN A 80 8.51 22.00 -4.31
CA GLN A 80 8.50 20.81 -3.47
C GLN A 80 7.36 20.84 -2.45
N THR A 81 6.64 19.72 -2.35
CA THR A 81 5.63 19.51 -1.31
C THR A 81 6.30 19.21 0.02
N LYS A 82 5.74 19.73 1.11
CA LYS A 82 6.24 19.48 2.48
C LYS A 82 6.12 18.02 2.92
N TYR A 83 5.22 17.27 2.30
CA TYR A 83 4.86 15.90 2.68
C TYR A 83 5.24 14.93 1.57
N THR A 84 5.74 13.74 1.94
CA THR A 84 6.29 12.75 1.00
C THR A 84 5.29 11.63 0.68
N HIS A 85 5.01 10.76 1.64
CA HIS A 85 4.10 9.63 1.49
C HIS A 85 3.32 9.37 2.79
N LEU A 86 2.16 8.71 2.68
CA LEU A 86 1.25 8.50 3.81
C LEU A 86 1.97 7.86 5.01
N LYS A 87 2.81 6.85 4.78
CA LYS A 87 3.55 6.17 5.86
C LYS A 87 4.47 7.10 6.68
N ASP A 88 4.99 8.19 6.10
CA ASP A 88 5.85 9.15 6.79
C ASP A 88 5.03 10.18 7.58
N GLN A 89 3.75 10.33 7.23
CA GLN A 89 2.79 11.23 7.88
C GLN A 89 1.81 10.47 8.79
N ASP A 90 1.89 9.15 8.80
CA ASP A 90 1.03 8.28 9.57
C ASP A 90 1.47 8.29 11.03
N THR A 91 0.77 9.08 11.84
CA THR A 91 0.98 9.20 13.28
C THR A 91 0.21 8.16 14.08
N THR A 92 -0.39 7.14 13.44
CA THR A 92 -1.16 6.11 14.14
C THR A 92 -0.31 5.46 15.24
N GLN A 93 0.96 5.13 14.99
CA GLN A 93 1.80 4.49 16.01
C GLN A 93 2.18 5.43 17.16
N ASP A 94 2.39 6.72 16.89
CA ASP A 94 2.77 7.72 17.89
C ASP A 94 1.56 8.41 18.56
N SER A 95 0.34 8.00 18.20
CA SER A 95 -0.85 8.54 18.82
C SER A 95 -0.90 8.18 20.32
N PRO A 96 -1.19 9.14 21.22
CA PRO A 96 -1.36 8.87 22.64
C PRO A 96 -2.40 7.76 22.93
N TRP A 97 -3.38 7.58 22.03
CA TRP A 97 -4.40 6.53 22.10
C TRP A 97 -3.86 5.12 21.83
N ASN A 98 -2.76 5.00 21.06
CA ASN A 98 -2.10 3.73 20.76
C ASN A 98 -0.89 3.45 21.68
N GLN A 99 -0.35 4.48 22.34
CA GLN A 99 0.69 4.37 23.37
C GLN A 99 0.15 3.91 24.73
N VAL A 100 -1.17 3.88 24.91
CA VAL A 100 -1.79 3.31 26.10
C VAL A 100 -1.52 1.81 26.11
N GLY A 101 -0.47 1.40 26.82
CA GLY A 101 -0.14 -0.02 26.99
C GLY A 101 -1.40 -0.81 27.35
N SER A 102 -1.55 -1.99 26.75
CA SER A 102 -2.76 -2.84 26.79
C SER A 102 -3.42 -3.01 28.16
N LYS A 103 -2.65 -2.85 29.25
CA LYS A 103 -3.12 -2.89 30.64
C LYS A 103 -3.94 -1.65 31.06
N LYS A 104 -3.57 -0.46 30.58
CA LYS A 104 -4.20 0.82 30.95
C LYS A 104 -5.44 1.11 30.08
N LEU A 105 -5.49 0.56 28.86
CA LEU A 105 -6.65 0.64 27.97
C LEU A 105 -7.86 -0.17 28.51
N LYS A 106 -7.61 -1.29 29.20
CA LYS A 106 -8.65 -2.11 29.86
C LYS A 106 -9.33 -1.40 31.05
N GLN A 107 -8.67 -0.41 31.65
CA GLN A 107 -9.20 0.39 32.76
C GLN A 107 -10.00 1.62 32.30
N LEU A 108 -9.88 2.03 31.03
CA LEU A 108 -10.66 3.13 30.45
C LEU A 108 -11.94 2.55 29.83
N GLY A 109 -13.06 2.72 30.54
CA GLY A 109 -14.37 2.26 30.09
C GLY A 109 -14.74 2.85 28.73
N GLY A 110 -14.93 2.00 27.73
CA GLY A 110 -15.38 2.37 26.38
C GLY A 110 -14.39 2.13 25.23
N LEU A 111 -13.09 1.89 25.51
CA LEU A 111 -12.07 1.67 24.47
C LEU A 111 -11.63 0.20 24.29
N HIS A 112 -12.25 -0.73 25.01
CA HIS A 112 -11.83 -2.14 25.04
C HIS A 112 -11.91 -2.85 23.67
N ASN A 113 -12.89 -2.50 22.83
CA ASN A 113 -13.23 -3.29 21.65
C ASN A 113 -12.43 -2.93 20.38
N TYR A 114 -11.77 -1.77 20.34
CA TYR A 114 -11.07 -1.30 19.12
C TYR A 114 -9.69 -1.96 18.91
N HIS A 115 -9.03 -2.38 19.99
CA HIS A 115 -7.65 -2.85 19.92
C HIS A 115 -7.54 -4.36 19.64
N ASP A 116 -8.54 -5.15 20.05
CA ASP A 116 -8.55 -6.61 19.86
C ASP A 116 -8.88 -7.02 18.41
N GLU A 117 -9.73 -6.27 17.69
CA GLU A 117 -9.99 -6.50 16.26
C GLU A 117 -8.74 -6.23 15.39
N GLN A 118 -7.99 -5.17 15.69
CA GLN A 118 -6.77 -4.80 14.95
C GLN A 118 -5.65 -5.85 15.09
N LYS A 119 -5.53 -6.49 16.26
CA LYS A 119 -4.53 -7.54 16.49
C LYS A 119 -4.89 -8.83 15.77
N ASN A 120 -6.15 -9.27 15.85
CA ASN A 120 -6.60 -10.47 15.15
C ASN A 120 -6.41 -10.39 13.63
N ILE A 121 -6.64 -9.22 13.01
CA ILE A 121 -6.45 -9.03 11.56
C ILE A 121 -4.96 -9.07 11.16
N ARG A 122 -4.06 -8.51 11.99
CA ARG A 122 -2.59 -8.52 11.74
C ARG A 122 -1.99 -9.91 11.97
N ASP A 123 -2.42 -10.61 13.01
CA ASP A 123 -1.93 -11.95 13.35
C ASP A 123 -2.45 -13.00 12.35
N ALA A 124 -3.69 -12.88 11.87
CA ALA A 124 -4.23 -13.72 10.80
C ALA A 124 -3.47 -13.55 9.46
N LYS A 125 -3.01 -12.33 9.15
CA LYS A 125 -2.17 -12.06 7.95
C LYS A 125 -0.73 -12.56 8.09
N ARG A 126 -0.17 -12.64 9.29
CA ARG A 126 1.17 -13.21 9.54
C ARG A 126 1.17 -14.73 9.43
N ARG A 127 0.20 -15.40 10.06
CA ARG A 127 0.10 -16.87 10.02
C ARG A 127 -0.01 -17.42 8.60
N LYS A 128 -0.80 -16.78 7.73
CA LYS A 128 -0.89 -17.17 6.30
C LYS A 128 0.39 -16.97 5.48
N LYS A 129 1.36 -16.19 5.96
CA LYS A 129 2.63 -15.94 5.26
C LYS A 129 3.73 -16.93 5.65
N ASP A 130 3.60 -17.56 6.81
CA ASP A 130 4.58 -18.52 7.33
C ASP A 130 4.28 -19.97 6.85
N ASP A 131 3.12 -20.18 6.20
CA ASP A 131 2.65 -21.46 5.64
C ASP A 131 2.85 -21.57 4.09
N GLU A 132 3.54 -20.60 3.47
CA GLU A 132 3.99 -20.59 2.05
C GLU A 132 5.52 -20.54 1.97
#